data_AF-A0A7J7HMU2-F1
#
_entry.id   AF-A0A7J7HMU2-F1
#
_cell.length_a   1.000
_cell.length_b   1.000
_cell.length_c   1.000
_cell.angle_alpha   90.00
_cell.angle_beta   90.00
_cell.angle_gamma   90.00
#
_symmetry.space_group_name_H-M   'P 1'
#
loop_
_entity.id
_entity.type
_entity.pdbx_description
1 polymer ?
#
loop_
_entity_poly.entity_id
_entity_poly.type
_entity_poly.pdbx_seq_one_letter_code
_entity_poly.pdbx_strand_id
1 'polypeptide(L)'
;MSFFKHSNRFSVLCNFHQVWELTANNIIMVSAIGNDGPLYGTLNNPADQRDVIGVGGIDYTDHIASFSSRGMSTWEIPHGYGRVKPGVVAYGREIMGSKISTGCKSLSGTSVASPVVAGVVSIVSNPEDYQPRASIFPSILDYTDCPYSWPFFHQPPYAGAMPVIFNATILNGMGVIGYVESPPTWHPSDEVGNLLSVHLTYSDVIWPWTGYLAVYLQIKEEGAQFSGEIEGNVTIDVYSPRAQGEKGRQISTCVLRLKLKVVPTPPRSSRVLWDQFHSIKYPPGYIPSDSLDVQNDILDWHGDHLHTNFHIMFNMLLLGIPPYWSVGPN
;
A
#
# COMPACT_ATOMS: atom_id res chain seq x y z
N MET A 1 13.46 6.63 -27.85
CA MET A 1 13.05 7.96 -27.35
C MET A 1 12.54 8.77 -28.54
N SER A 2 11.27 8.58 -28.90
CA SER A 2 10.70 9.22 -30.10
C SER A 2 10.10 10.57 -29.74
N PHE A 3 10.78 11.65 -30.12
CA PHE A 3 10.20 12.99 -30.15
C PHE A 3 9.28 13.08 -31.37
N PHE A 4 7.97 12.96 -31.17
CA PHE A 4 7.00 13.37 -32.19
C PHE A 4 6.95 14.89 -32.23
N LYS A 5 7.62 15.46 -33.23
CA LYS A 5 7.53 16.88 -33.58
C LYS A 5 7.08 16.97 -35.02
N HIS A 6 5.77 16.96 -35.28
CA HIS A 6 5.21 17.43 -36.56
C HIS A 6 3.79 17.97 -36.38
N SER A 7 3.59 19.14 -37.01
CA SER A 7 2.32 19.85 -37.26
C SER A 7 1.79 20.80 -36.18
N ASN A 8 1.89 22.09 -36.52
CA ASN A 8 1.34 23.25 -35.82
C ASN A 8 -0.20 23.19 -35.76
N ARG A 9 -0.76 23.53 -34.59
CA ARG A 9 -2.19 23.57 -34.18
C ARG A 9 -2.72 22.31 -33.47
N PHE A 10 -2.07 21.91 -32.39
CA PHE A 10 -2.77 21.26 -31.29
C PHE A 10 -2.62 22.13 -30.05
N SER A 11 -3.75 22.68 -29.59
CA SER A 11 -3.88 23.16 -28.21
C SER A 11 -3.45 22.02 -27.29
N VAL A 12 -2.48 22.30 -26.42
CA VAL A 12 -1.91 21.37 -25.43
C VAL A 12 -2.94 21.12 -24.34
N LEU A 13 -3.99 20.38 -24.68
CA LEU A 13 -4.80 19.62 -23.75
C LEU A 13 -4.41 18.17 -24.05
N CYS A 14 -3.59 17.58 -23.19
CA CYS A 14 -3.47 16.13 -23.16
C CYS A 14 -4.88 15.61 -22.87
N ASN A 15 -5.59 15.16 -23.91
CA ASN A 15 -6.96 14.71 -23.77
C ASN A 15 -6.93 13.48 -22.87
N PHE A 16 -7.84 13.38 -21.89
CA PHE A 16 -7.94 12.25 -20.95
C PHE A 16 -7.85 10.89 -21.65
N HIS A 17 -8.46 10.79 -22.84
CA HIS A 17 -8.44 9.60 -23.69
C HIS A 17 -7.02 9.18 -24.15
N GLN A 18 -6.11 10.13 -24.36
CA GLN A 18 -4.73 9.85 -24.78
C GLN A 18 -3.90 9.23 -23.64
N VAL A 19 -4.16 9.61 -22.39
CA VAL A 19 -3.48 9.00 -21.24
C VAL A 19 -3.85 7.52 -21.14
N TRP A 20 -5.15 7.21 -21.25
CA TRP A 20 -5.63 5.83 -21.27
C TRP A 20 -5.11 5.04 -22.48
N GLU A 21 -5.03 5.67 -23.66
CA GLU A 21 -4.45 5.03 -24.83
C GLU A 21 -2.98 4.65 -24.60
N LEU A 22 -2.19 5.53 -23.98
CA LEU A 22 -0.79 5.24 -23.66
C LEU A 22 -0.65 4.13 -22.62
N THR A 23 -1.41 4.20 -21.53
CA THR A 23 -1.30 3.22 -20.44
C THR A 23 -1.85 1.86 -20.84
N ALA A 24 -2.89 1.81 -21.68
CA ALA A 24 -3.39 0.57 -22.30
C ALA A 24 -2.37 -0.10 -23.24
N ASN A 25 -1.42 0.67 -23.79
CA ASN A 25 -0.31 0.16 -24.59
C ASN A 25 0.96 -0.11 -23.75
N ASN A 26 0.83 -0.28 -22.42
CA ASN A 26 1.94 -0.51 -21.49
C ASN A 26 3.01 0.60 -21.46
N ILE A 27 2.63 1.84 -21.78
CA ILE A 27 3.54 3.00 -21.68
C ILE A 27 3.35 3.63 -20.30
N ILE A 28 4.41 3.59 -19.48
CA ILE A 28 4.41 4.23 -18.15
C ILE A 28 4.45 5.75 -18.31
N MET A 29 3.45 6.44 -17.79
CA MET A 29 3.38 7.90 -17.81
C MET A 29 3.85 8.47 -16.47
N VAL A 30 4.88 9.31 -16.51
CA VAL A 30 5.38 10.07 -15.36
C VAL A 30 5.14 11.55 -15.64
N SER A 31 4.57 12.28 -14.68
CA SER A 31 4.25 13.69 -14.87
C SER A 31 4.40 14.50 -13.58
N ALA A 32 4.77 15.77 -13.72
CA ALA A 32 4.91 16.71 -12.62
C ALA A 32 3.53 17.08 -12.04
N ILE A 33 3.40 17.08 -10.71
CA ILE A 33 2.09 17.24 -10.06
C ILE A 33 1.53 18.68 -10.12
N GLY A 34 2.37 19.66 -10.44
CA GLY A 34 2.01 21.08 -10.46
C GLY A 34 2.84 21.90 -9.48
N ASN A 35 2.82 23.23 -9.65
CA ASN A 35 3.56 24.18 -8.82
C ASN A 35 2.63 25.17 -8.11
N ASP A 36 1.38 24.75 -7.87
CA ASP A 36 0.29 25.60 -7.35
C ASP A 36 0.01 25.35 -5.86
N GLY A 37 0.90 24.65 -5.16
CA GLY A 37 0.87 24.54 -3.70
C GLY A 37 1.01 25.90 -3.00
N PRO A 38 0.76 25.98 -1.67
CA PRO A 38 0.74 24.86 -0.73
C PRO A 38 -0.65 24.29 -0.42
N LEU A 39 -1.72 24.86 -0.98
CA LEU A 39 -3.09 24.46 -0.70
C LEU A 39 -3.36 23.03 -1.20
N TYR A 40 -4.21 22.32 -0.48
CA TYR A 40 -4.70 21.00 -0.88
C TYR A 40 -5.66 21.12 -2.08
N GLY A 41 -5.59 20.17 -3.02
CA GLY A 41 -6.46 20.15 -4.21
C GLY A 41 -5.92 20.95 -5.41
N THR A 42 -4.62 21.25 -5.41
CA THR A 42 -3.93 22.06 -6.43
C THR A 42 -3.26 21.23 -7.53
N LEU A 43 -3.68 19.97 -7.68
CA LEU A 43 -3.08 18.98 -8.57
C LEU A 43 -3.42 19.30 -10.03
N ASN A 44 -2.44 19.20 -10.92
CA ASN A 44 -2.63 19.45 -12.33
C ASN A 44 -2.75 18.16 -13.16
N ASN A 45 -3.59 18.21 -14.19
CA ASN A 45 -3.64 17.16 -15.21
C ASN A 45 -2.38 17.21 -16.11
N PRO A 46 -1.83 16.07 -16.53
CA PRO A 46 -2.33 14.69 -16.37
C PRO A 46 -1.84 13.99 -15.09
N ALA A 47 -0.97 14.61 -14.28
CA ALA A 47 -0.38 13.98 -13.09
C ALA A 47 -1.40 13.62 -12.00
N ASP A 48 -2.54 14.31 -11.99
CA ASP A 48 -3.69 14.02 -11.14
C ASP A 48 -4.37 12.67 -11.48
N GLN A 49 -4.22 12.17 -12.72
CA GLN A 49 -4.93 10.97 -13.15
C GLN A 49 -4.41 9.69 -12.48
N ARG A 50 -5.28 8.68 -12.44
CA ARG A 50 -5.02 7.43 -11.75
C ARG A 50 -3.87 6.60 -12.29
N ASP A 51 -3.70 6.60 -13.61
CA ASP A 51 -2.74 5.75 -14.33
C ASP A 51 -1.41 6.49 -14.58
N VAL A 52 -1.23 7.66 -13.97
CA VAL A 52 -0.04 8.51 -14.11
C VAL A 52 0.72 8.57 -12.79
N ILE A 53 2.04 8.37 -12.84
CA ILE A 53 2.92 8.59 -11.70
C ILE A 53 3.11 10.10 -11.55
N GLY A 54 2.34 10.69 -10.63
CA GLY A 54 2.40 12.12 -10.30
C GLY A 54 3.56 12.41 -9.34
N VAL A 55 4.46 13.30 -9.74
CA VAL A 55 5.71 13.58 -9.01
C VAL A 55 5.68 14.96 -8.36
N GLY A 56 5.83 14.98 -7.04
CA GLY A 56 6.01 16.20 -6.24
C GLY A 56 7.47 16.60 -6.06
N GLY A 57 7.67 17.82 -5.57
CA GLY A 57 8.99 18.40 -5.33
C GLY A 57 9.28 18.55 -3.84
N ILE A 58 10.45 18.09 -3.40
CA ILE A 58 11.02 18.35 -2.07
C ILE A 58 12.28 19.22 -2.16
N ASP A 59 12.69 19.80 -1.04
CA ASP A 59 13.96 20.52 -0.91
C ASP A 59 15.09 19.65 -0.32
N TYR A 60 16.29 20.20 -0.20
CA TYR A 60 17.47 19.51 0.35
C TYR A 60 17.40 19.26 1.87
N THR A 61 16.34 19.71 2.54
CA THR A 61 16.04 19.40 3.94
C THR A 61 14.94 18.35 4.06
N ASP A 62 14.61 17.68 2.96
CA ASP A 62 13.57 16.64 2.82
C ASP A 62 12.16 17.13 3.18
N HIS A 63 11.91 18.44 3.12
CA HIS A 63 10.57 19.00 3.26
C HIS A 63 9.90 19.17 1.89
N ILE A 64 8.57 19.01 1.85
CA ILE A 64 7.77 19.29 0.64
C ILE A 64 7.97 20.76 0.27
N ALA A 65 8.44 21.00 -0.95
CA ALA A 65 8.65 22.36 -1.43
C ALA A 65 7.30 23.11 -1.43
N SER A 66 7.29 24.35 -0.95
CA SER A 66 6.05 25.13 -0.76
C SER A 66 5.18 25.19 -2.02
N PHE A 67 5.81 25.30 -3.20
CA PHE A 67 5.15 25.32 -4.50
C PHE A 67 4.57 23.96 -4.93
N SER A 68 5.07 22.82 -4.42
CA SER A 68 4.64 21.51 -4.92
C SER A 68 3.16 21.29 -4.63
N SER A 69 2.37 21.11 -5.69
CA SER A 69 0.94 20.78 -5.55
C SER A 69 0.75 19.49 -4.75
N ARG A 70 -0.36 19.40 -4.01
CA ARG A 70 -0.65 18.29 -3.10
C ARG A 70 -2.14 18.13 -2.83
N GLY A 71 -2.52 16.94 -2.37
CA GLY A 71 -3.86 16.65 -1.85
C GLY A 71 -4.53 15.47 -2.53
N MET A 72 -5.85 15.43 -2.45
CA MET A 72 -6.65 14.35 -3.01
C MET A 72 -6.85 14.57 -4.49
N SER A 73 -6.84 13.47 -5.24
CA SER A 73 -7.02 13.50 -6.69
C SER A 73 -8.36 14.11 -7.06
N THR A 74 -8.32 15.19 -7.85
CA THR A 74 -9.55 15.85 -8.30
C THR A 74 -10.22 15.07 -9.42
N TRP A 75 -9.43 14.30 -10.17
CA TRP A 75 -9.87 13.38 -11.20
C TRP A 75 -10.89 12.35 -10.70
N GLU A 76 -10.71 11.87 -9.48
CA GLU A 76 -11.51 10.78 -8.92
C GLU A 76 -12.74 11.26 -8.14
N ILE A 77 -12.89 12.57 -7.92
CA ILE A 77 -14.02 13.17 -7.19
C ILE A 77 -15.40 12.72 -7.73
N PRO A 78 -15.64 12.60 -9.05
CA PRO A 78 -16.94 12.14 -9.55
C PRO A 78 -17.28 10.68 -9.18
N HIS A 79 -16.31 9.88 -8.74
CA HIS A 79 -16.43 8.44 -8.55
C HIS A 79 -15.92 7.94 -7.18
N GLY A 80 -15.54 8.84 -6.27
CA GLY A 80 -15.05 8.52 -4.92
C GLY A 80 -14.35 9.71 -4.25
N TYR A 81 -13.73 9.46 -3.09
CA TYR A 81 -13.03 10.51 -2.30
C TYR A 81 -11.70 10.99 -2.89
N GLY A 82 -11.30 10.44 -4.05
CA GLY A 82 -9.99 10.60 -4.63
C GLY A 82 -8.87 9.89 -3.87
N ARG A 83 -7.74 9.65 -4.51
CA ARG A 83 -6.54 9.12 -3.87
C ARG A 83 -5.54 10.23 -3.58
N VAL A 84 -4.70 10.00 -2.58
CA VAL A 84 -3.63 10.94 -2.23
C VAL A 84 -2.62 11.05 -3.38
N LYS A 85 -2.32 12.29 -3.77
CA LYS A 85 -1.27 12.66 -4.73
C LYS A 85 -0.42 13.81 -4.16
N PRO A 86 0.86 13.94 -4.55
CA PRO A 86 1.60 13.13 -5.52
C PRO A 86 1.86 11.69 -5.03
N GLY A 87 2.07 10.76 -5.96
CA GLY A 87 2.36 9.36 -5.61
C GLY A 87 3.79 9.16 -5.12
N VAL A 88 4.72 9.99 -5.61
CA VAL A 88 6.12 10.02 -5.19
C VAL A 88 6.64 11.46 -5.18
N VAL A 89 7.73 11.69 -4.45
CA VAL A 89 8.43 12.97 -4.42
C VAL A 89 9.88 12.79 -4.84
N ALA A 90 10.46 13.82 -5.43
CA ALA A 90 11.89 13.90 -5.69
C ALA A 90 12.39 15.34 -5.47
N TYR A 91 13.70 15.51 -5.37
CA TYR A 91 14.32 16.81 -5.22
C TYR A 91 13.90 17.74 -6.36
N GLY A 92 13.27 18.86 -6.01
CA GLY A 92 12.67 19.80 -6.95
C GLY A 92 12.94 21.27 -6.64
N ARG A 93 13.55 21.59 -5.50
CA ARG A 93 13.95 22.96 -5.14
C ARG A 93 15.45 23.16 -5.35
N GLU A 94 15.79 24.23 -6.05
CA GLU A 94 17.17 24.72 -6.26
C GLU A 94 18.12 23.68 -6.90
N ILE A 95 17.56 22.78 -7.72
CA ILE A 95 18.28 21.70 -8.37
C ILE A 95 19.12 22.22 -9.51
N MET A 96 20.37 21.79 -9.57
CA MET A 96 21.29 22.13 -10.66
C MET A 96 20.91 21.39 -11.95
N GLY A 97 20.32 22.11 -12.89
CA GLY A 97 19.98 21.63 -14.23
C GLY A 97 20.92 22.17 -15.30
N SER A 98 20.90 21.54 -16.48
CA SER A 98 21.66 22.01 -17.65
C SER A 98 21.07 23.31 -18.20
N LYS A 99 21.94 24.27 -18.55
CA LYS A 99 21.55 25.51 -19.22
C LYS A 99 21.68 25.33 -20.73
N ILE A 100 20.70 25.84 -21.49
CA ILE A 100 20.66 25.76 -22.98
C ILE A 100 21.95 26.30 -23.63
N SER A 101 22.62 27.27 -23.00
CA SER A 101 23.93 27.72 -23.45
C SER A 101 25.04 26.75 -23.02
N THR A 102 25.71 27.07 -21.92
CA THR A 102 26.84 26.34 -21.34
C THR A 102 26.75 26.48 -19.83
N GLY A 103 27.10 25.40 -19.12
CA GLY A 103 27.09 25.33 -17.65
C GLY A 103 25.75 24.89 -17.04
N CYS A 104 25.68 24.98 -15.72
CA CYS A 104 24.52 24.57 -14.94
C CYS A 104 23.77 25.80 -14.37
N LYS A 105 22.46 25.69 -14.20
CA LYS A 105 21.61 26.69 -13.56
C LYS A 105 20.76 26.02 -12.49
N SER A 106 20.60 26.68 -11.35
CA SER A 106 19.65 26.26 -10.32
C SER A 106 18.20 26.51 -10.78
N LEU A 107 17.37 25.47 -10.71
CA LEU A 107 15.98 25.43 -11.13
C LEU A 107 15.11 24.93 -9.98
N SER A 108 13.91 25.49 -9.85
CA SER A 108 12.91 25.02 -8.88
C SER A 108 11.60 24.72 -9.60
N GLY A 109 11.03 23.55 -9.31
CA GLY A 109 9.74 23.12 -9.84
C GLY A 109 9.59 21.61 -9.83
N THR A 110 8.34 21.14 -9.78
CA THR A 110 8.02 19.72 -9.96
C THR A 110 8.39 19.21 -11.36
N SER A 111 8.51 20.13 -12.33
CA SER A 111 9.07 19.88 -13.67
C SER A 111 10.53 19.43 -13.65
N VAL A 112 11.27 19.68 -12.57
CA VAL A 112 12.65 19.21 -12.39
C VAL A 112 12.66 17.85 -11.67
N ALA A 113 11.73 17.63 -10.75
CA ALA A 113 11.58 16.36 -10.03
C ALA A 113 11.06 15.22 -10.93
N SER A 114 10.09 15.50 -11.81
CA SER A 114 9.47 14.52 -12.70
C SER A 114 10.45 13.76 -13.62
N PRO A 115 11.39 14.39 -14.35
CA PRO A 115 12.33 13.67 -15.20
C PRO A 115 13.33 12.81 -14.41
N VAL A 116 13.64 13.16 -13.15
CA VAL A 116 14.48 12.31 -12.28
C VAL A 116 13.79 10.99 -12.00
N VAL A 117 12.51 11.05 -11.62
CA VAL A 117 11.68 9.84 -11.42
C VAL A 117 11.52 9.06 -12.71
N ALA A 118 11.30 9.73 -13.85
CA ALA A 118 11.23 9.06 -15.15
C ALA A 118 12.53 8.31 -15.50
N GLY A 119 13.70 8.87 -15.14
CA GLY A 119 14.99 8.19 -15.26
C GLY A 119 15.08 6.93 -14.39
N VAL A 120 14.68 7.02 -13.12
CA VAL A 120 14.63 5.86 -12.21
C VAL A 120 13.67 4.79 -12.75
N VAL A 121 12.47 5.19 -13.17
CA VAL A 121 11.50 4.29 -13.80
C VAL A 121 12.11 3.65 -15.03
N SER A 122 12.83 4.39 -15.88
CA SER A 122 13.46 3.81 -17.08
C SER A 122 14.53 2.77 -16.77
N ILE A 123 15.28 2.94 -15.67
CA ILE A 123 16.27 1.97 -15.20
C ILE A 123 15.55 0.72 -14.69
N VAL A 124 14.55 0.90 -13.84
CA VAL A 124 13.75 -0.21 -13.27
C VAL A 124 12.94 -0.94 -14.34
N SER A 125 12.46 -0.22 -15.35
CA SER A 125 11.66 -0.74 -16.46
C SER A 125 12.52 -1.24 -17.61
N ASN A 126 13.86 -1.17 -17.53
CA ASN A 126 14.73 -1.71 -18.57
C ASN A 126 14.63 -3.25 -18.54
N PRO A 127 14.06 -3.88 -19.58
CA PRO A 127 13.82 -5.32 -19.58
C PRO A 127 15.09 -6.16 -19.80
N GLU A 128 16.26 -5.55 -20.02
CA GLU A 128 17.49 -6.33 -20.24
C GLU A 128 17.87 -7.22 -19.05
N ASP A 129 17.44 -6.87 -17.83
CA ASP A 129 17.68 -7.67 -16.61
C ASP A 129 16.38 -8.20 -15.95
N TYR A 130 15.19 -7.81 -16.42
CA TYR A 130 13.94 -8.29 -15.83
C TYR A 130 13.50 -9.59 -16.49
N GLN A 131 13.72 -10.71 -15.81
CA GLN A 131 13.09 -11.97 -16.18
C GLN A 131 11.63 -11.97 -15.71
N PRO A 132 10.65 -12.14 -16.63
CA PRO A 132 9.24 -12.29 -16.29
C PRO A 132 9.06 -13.37 -15.22
N ARG A 133 8.44 -13.00 -14.10
CA ARG A 133 8.21 -13.90 -12.97
C ARG A 133 6.94 -13.55 -12.23
N ALA A 134 6.39 -14.49 -11.49
CA ALA A 134 5.35 -14.21 -10.53
C ALA A 134 5.97 -13.71 -9.22
N SER A 135 5.25 -12.85 -8.50
CA SER A 135 5.65 -12.35 -7.18
C SER A 135 4.45 -12.19 -6.25
N ILE A 136 4.71 -12.12 -4.95
CA ILE A 136 3.71 -11.77 -3.94
C ILE A 136 4.00 -10.36 -3.44
N PHE A 137 2.95 -9.55 -3.32
CA PHE A 137 3.01 -8.22 -2.74
C PHE A 137 2.02 -8.06 -1.56
N PRO A 138 2.51 -7.58 -0.40
CA PRO A 138 3.92 -7.46 -0.02
C PRO A 138 4.59 -8.84 0.10
N SER A 139 5.90 -8.91 -0.11
CA SER A 139 6.67 -10.17 -0.06
C SER A 139 7.11 -10.55 1.36
N ILE A 140 6.92 -9.64 2.33
CA ILE A 140 7.30 -9.80 3.72
C ILE A 140 6.14 -9.27 4.57
N LEU A 141 5.74 -10.05 5.57
CA LEU A 141 4.85 -9.63 6.64
C LEU A 141 5.61 -9.77 7.96
N ASP A 142 6.06 -8.64 8.51
CA ASP A 142 6.86 -8.60 9.73
C ASP A 142 6.13 -7.82 10.82
N TYR A 143 5.58 -8.52 11.82
CA TYR A 143 4.90 -7.89 12.95
C TYR A 143 5.88 -7.25 13.94
N THR A 144 7.18 -7.41 13.75
CA THR A 144 8.21 -6.73 14.56
C THR A 144 8.60 -5.36 13.99
N ASP A 145 8.21 -5.05 12.75
CA ASP A 145 8.52 -3.77 12.10
C ASP A 145 7.58 -2.64 12.55
N CYS A 146 8.17 -1.56 13.03
CA CYS A 146 7.49 -0.46 13.69
C CYS A 146 7.94 0.87 13.07
N PRO A 147 7.04 1.75 12.61
CA PRO A 147 5.59 1.78 12.85
C PRO A 147 4.73 1.02 11.81
N TYR A 148 5.34 0.37 10.81
CA TYR A 148 4.64 -0.14 9.64
C TYR A 148 3.57 -1.20 9.97
N SER A 149 3.82 -2.07 10.94
CA SER A 149 2.91 -3.16 11.32
C SER A 149 2.05 -2.84 12.54
N TRP A 150 1.83 -1.55 12.86
CA TRP A 150 0.84 -1.16 13.85
C TRP A 150 -0.59 -1.50 13.35
N PRO A 151 -1.48 -2.11 14.16
CA PRO A 151 -1.38 -2.35 15.61
C PRO A 151 -0.74 -3.68 16.01
N PHE A 152 -0.46 -4.59 15.06
CA PHE A 152 0.01 -5.95 15.32
C PHE A 152 1.36 -6.02 16.06
N PHE A 153 2.21 -5.01 15.87
CA PHE A 153 3.44 -4.87 16.67
C PHE A 153 3.16 -4.73 18.18
N HIS A 154 2.12 -3.98 18.54
CA HIS A 154 1.71 -3.77 19.93
C HIS A 154 0.78 -4.86 20.45
N GLN A 155 0.10 -5.60 19.55
CA GLN A 155 -0.73 -6.75 19.92
C GLN A 155 -0.18 -8.06 19.34
N PRO A 156 0.89 -8.62 19.94
CA PRO A 156 1.36 -9.94 19.60
C PRO A 156 0.25 -11.01 19.68
N PRO A 157 0.12 -11.91 18.70
CA PRO A 157 -0.78 -13.05 18.80
C PRO A 157 -0.38 -13.99 19.95
N TYR A 158 -1.37 -14.70 20.48
CA TYR A 158 -1.23 -15.70 21.53
C TYR A 158 -2.27 -16.82 21.32
N ALA A 159 -2.12 -17.95 22.02
CA ALA A 159 -3.04 -19.07 21.85
C ALA A 159 -4.47 -18.73 22.33
N GLY A 160 -5.46 -19.00 21.48
CA GLY A 160 -6.86 -18.63 21.73
C GLY A 160 -7.21 -17.17 21.42
N ALA A 161 -6.26 -16.38 20.89
CA ALA A 161 -6.58 -15.10 20.25
C ALA A 161 -7.37 -15.33 18.95
N MET A 162 -8.11 -14.31 18.52
CA MET A 162 -8.79 -14.32 17.22
C MET A 162 -7.75 -14.48 16.10
N PRO A 163 -8.01 -15.31 15.06
CA PRO A 163 -7.10 -15.45 13.93
C PRO A 163 -6.83 -14.10 13.26
N VAL A 164 -5.57 -13.85 12.92
CA VAL A 164 -5.21 -12.67 12.12
C VAL A 164 -5.27 -13.05 10.66
N ILE A 165 -5.97 -12.24 9.87
CA ILE A 165 -6.15 -12.47 8.44
C ILE A 165 -5.36 -11.41 7.68
N PHE A 166 -4.55 -11.87 6.73
CA PHE A 166 -3.73 -11.01 5.89
C PHE A 166 -3.93 -11.39 4.41
N ASN A 167 -4.26 -10.40 3.58
CA ASN A 167 -4.39 -10.59 2.14
C ASN A 167 -3.13 -10.09 1.43
N ALA A 168 -2.48 -10.99 0.71
CA ALA A 168 -1.42 -10.69 -0.22
C ALA A 168 -1.93 -10.76 -1.66
N THR A 169 -1.35 -9.94 -2.53
CA THR A 169 -1.63 -9.97 -3.96
C THR A 169 -0.58 -10.81 -4.67
N ILE A 170 -1.01 -11.79 -5.45
CA ILE A 170 -0.15 -12.51 -6.40
C ILE A 170 -0.11 -11.67 -7.68
N LEU A 171 1.08 -11.33 -8.16
CA LEU A 171 1.31 -10.61 -9.41
C LEU A 171 1.96 -11.57 -10.40
N ASN A 172 1.41 -11.67 -11.60
CA ASN A 172 1.94 -12.51 -12.67
C ASN A 172 2.62 -11.66 -13.74
N GLY A 173 3.94 -11.54 -13.68
CA GLY A 173 4.74 -10.87 -14.69
C GLY A 173 5.00 -11.70 -15.96
N MET A 174 4.66 -13.00 -15.95
CA MET A 174 4.94 -13.94 -17.07
C MET A 174 3.88 -13.89 -18.18
N GLY A 175 2.66 -13.42 -17.89
CA GLY A 175 1.58 -13.36 -18.88
C GLY A 175 0.24 -12.88 -18.31
N VAL A 176 -0.74 -12.69 -19.19
CA VAL A 176 -2.12 -12.22 -18.86
C VAL A 176 -2.96 -13.29 -18.13
N ILE A 177 -2.48 -14.52 -18.10
CA ILE A 177 -3.16 -15.58 -17.39
C ILE A 177 -2.11 -16.45 -16.74
N GLY A 178 -2.34 -16.76 -15.46
CA GLY A 178 -1.54 -17.68 -14.68
C GLY A 178 -2.43 -18.64 -13.92
N TYR A 179 -1.86 -19.74 -13.49
CA TYR A 179 -2.54 -20.75 -12.71
C TYR A 179 -1.63 -21.18 -11.56
N VAL A 180 -2.22 -21.52 -10.43
CA VAL A 180 -1.50 -22.08 -9.30
C VAL A 180 -1.29 -23.58 -9.56
N GLU A 181 -0.02 -24.03 -9.57
CA GLU A 181 0.31 -25.43 -9.90
C GLU A 181 -0.07 -26.39 -8.77
N SER A 182 0.16 -25.97 -7.53
CA SER A 182 -0.17 -26.74 -6.33
C SER A 182 -0.58 -25.83 -5.18
N PRO A 183 -1.37 -26.33 -4.20
CA PRO A 183 -1.76 -25.55 -3.05
C PRO A 183 -0.53 -24.96 -2.33
N PRO A 184 -0.59 -23.67 -1.94
CA PRO A 184 0.52 -23.02 -1.27
C PRO A 184 0.81 -23.69 0.07
N THR A 185 2.09 -23.71 0.45
CA THR A 185 2.56 -24.46 1.62
C THR A 185 3.32 -23.58 2.59
N TRP A 186 3.09 -23.80 3.89
CA TRP A 186 3.85 -23.18 4.97
C TRP A 186 5.10 -23.98 5.28
N HIS A 187 6.23 -23.31 5.34
CA HIS A 187 7.53 -23.86 5.73
C HIS A 187 8.06 -23.09 6.94
N PRO A 188 7.95 -23.64 8.16
CA PRO A 188 8.53 -23.01 9.33
C PRO A 188 10.06 -23.00 9.25
N SER A 189 10.69 -21.93 9.74
CA SER A 189 12.16 -21.82 9.77
C SER A 189 12.80 -22.75 10.80
N ASP A 190 12.08 -23.06 11.89
CA ASP A 190 12.52 -23.89 13.00
C ASP A 190 11.37 -24.75 13.55
N GLU A 191 11.65 -25.57 14.58
CA GLU A 191 10.62 -26.42 15.20
C GLU A 191 9.52 -25.59 15.89
N VAL A 192 9.84 -24.39 16.35
CA VAL A 192 8.92 -23.47 17.03
C VAL A 192 7.85 -22.94 16.07
N GLY A 193 8.18 -22.79 14.78
CA GLY A 193 7.20 -22.43 13.75
C GLY A 193 6.06 -23.44 13.56
N ASN A 194 6.17 -24.66 14.12
CA ASN A 194 5.06 -25.61 14.17
C ASN A 194 3.95 -25.22 15.16
N LEU A 195 4.22 -24.29 16.08
CA LEU A 195 3.22 -23.72 17.00
C LEU A 195 2.25 -22.77 16.30
N LEU A 196 2.57 -22.34 15.08
CA LEU A 196 1.71 -21.52 14.23
C LEU A 196 0.86 -22.42 13.32
N SER A 197 -0.45 -22.23 13.38
CA SER A 197 -1.40 -22.76 12.41
C SER A 197 -1.58 -21.72 11.31
N VAL A 198 -1.23 -22.09 10.08
CA VAL A 198 -1.35 -21.24 8.89
C VAL A 198 -2.38 -21.88 7.97
N HIS A 199 -3.54 -21.23 7.81
CA HIS A 199 -4.53 -21.63 6.82
C HIS A 199 -4.46 -20.67 5.62
N LEU A 200 -4.58 -21.20 4.41
CA LEU A 200 -4.33 -20.47 3.17
C LEU A 200 -5.54 -20.61 2.25
N THR A 201 -6.03 -19.49 1.72
CA THR A 201 -7.00 -19.46 0.62
C THR A 201 -6.45 -18.60 -0.49
N TYR A 202 -6.70 -18.95 -1.75
CA TYR A 202 -6.02 -18.32 -2.87
C TYR A 202 -6.85 -18.40 -4.16
N SER A 203 -6.49 -17.60 -5.15
CA SER A 203 -7.06 -17.71 -6.50
C SER A 203 -6.38 -18.85 -7.28
N ASP A 204 -7.16 -19.85 -7.73
CA ASP A 204 -6.64 -20.91 -8.61
C ASP A 204 -6.20 -20.38 -9.99
N VAL A 205 -6.89 -19.32 -10.45
CA VAL A 205 -6.63 -18.63 -11.72
C VAL A 205 -6.23 -17.18 -11.43
N ILE A 206 -5.10 -16.76 -11.99
CA ILE A 206 -4.57 -15.40 -11.92
C ILE A 206 -4.93 -14.70 -13.23
N TRP A 207 -5.90 -13.79 -13.18
CA TRP A 207 -6.38 -13.08 -14.35
C TRP A 207 -6.95 -11.70 -13.96
N PRO A 208 -6.64 -10.63 -14.72
CA PRO A 208 -5.81 -10.60 -15.92
C PRO A 208 -4.30 -10.52 -15.66
N TRP A 209 -3.85 -10.19 -14.44
CA TRP A 209 -2.43 -10.32 -14.05
C TRP A 209 -2.27 -10.54 -12.55
N THR A 210 -3.37 -10.55 -11.82
CA THR A 210 -3.38 -10.55 -10.36
C THR A 210 -4.32 -11.60 -9.81
N GLY A 211 -3.97 -12.12 -8.63
CA GLY A 211 -4.77 -13.03 -7.83
C GLY A 211 -4.59 -12.70 -6.35
N TYR A 212 -5.34 -13.35 -5.48
CA TYR A 212 -5.19 -13.16 -4.03
C TYR A 212 -4.60 -14.40 -3.37
N LEU A 213 -3.92 -14.17 -2.24
CA LEU A 213 -3.48 -15.16 -1.27
C LEU A 213 -3.87 -14.62 0.11
N ALA A 214 -4.93 -15.16 0.70
CA ALA A 214 -5.32 -14.85 2.08
C ALA A 214 -4.66 -15.85 3.04
N VAL A 215 -3.98 -15.31 4.04
CA VAL A 215 -3.25 -16.03 5.06
C VAL A 215 -3.95 -15.84 6.39
N TYR A 216 -4.37 -16.93 7.02
CA TYR A 216 -5.02 -16.97 8.32
C TYR A 216 -4.02 -17.52 9.33
N LEU A 217 -3.67 -16.70 10.31
CA LEU A 217 -2.63 -16.97 11.29
C LEU A 217 -3.25 -17.18 12.66
N GLN A 218 -2.97 -18.32 13.30
CA GLN A 218 -3.42 -18.61 14.65
C GLN A 218 -2.37 -19.40 15.41
N ILE A 219 -2.11 -19.02 16.66
CA ILE A 219 -1.23 -19.79 17.55
C ILE A 219 -2.01 -20.98 18.10
N LYS A 220 -1.45 -22.18 17.96
CA LYS A 220 -2.05 -23.41 18.47
C LYS A 220 -2.01 -23.45 20.00
N GLU A 221 -2.86 -24.29 20.61
CA GLU A 221 -2.94 -24.40 22.07
C GLU A 221 -1.62 -24.85 22.72
N GLU A 222 -0.80 -25.65 22.02
CA GLU A 222 0.52 -26.06 22.50
C GLU A 222 1.47 -24.86 22.70
N GLY A 223 1.23 -23.75 21.97
CA GLY A 223 1.96 -22.50 22.09
C GLY A 223 1.47 -21.58 23.20
N ALA A 224 0.54 -22.01 24.07
CA ALA A 224 -0.08 -21.12 25.06
C ALA A 224 0.89 -20.46 26.05
N GLN A 225 2.01 -21.13 26.36
CA GLN A 225 3.07 -20.63 27.26
C GLN A 225 4.28 -20.10 26.49
N PHE A 226 4.26 -20.13 25.16
CA PHE A 226 5.40 -19.73 24.34
C PHE A 226 5.54 -18.21 24.32
N SER A 227 6.79 -17.74 24.37
CA SER A 227 7.16 -16.34 24.20
C SER A 227 8.39 -16.29 23.31
N GLY A 228 8.31 -15.59 22.19
CA GLY A 228 9.41 -15.50 21.24
C GLY A 228 8.97 -15.08 19.85
N GLU A 229 9.84 -15.30 18.87
CA GLU A 229 9.56 -15.01 17.48
C GLU A 229 9.31 -16.31 16.71
N ILE A 230 8.34 -16.28 15.81
CA ILE A 230 8.08 -17.35 14.84
C ILE A 230 8.34 -16.81 13.45
N GLU A 231 9.18 -17.52 12.71
CA GLU A 231 9.55 -17.19 11.34
C GLU A 231 9.31 -18.36 10.39
N GLY A 232 9.05 -18.04 9.13
CA GLY A 232 8.98 -19.02 8.05
C GLY A 232 8.44 -18.42 6.77
N ASN A 233 8.19 -19.30 5.80
CA ASN A 233 7.86 -18.91 4.44
C ASN A 233 6.59 -19.61 3.96
N VAL A 234 5.70 -18.85 3.33
CA VAL A 234 4.63 -19.42 2.49
C VAL A 234 5.11 -19.42 1.04
N THR A 235 5.11 -20.58 0.41
CA THR A 235 5.51 -20.77 -0.99
C THR A 235 4.29 -21.02 -1.86
N ILE A 236 4.32 -20.49 -3.09
CA ILE A 236 3.31 -20.74 -4.11
C ILE A 236 3.97 -20.84 -5.47
N ASP A 237 3.64 -21.88 -6.22
CA ASP A 237 4.12 -22.06 -7.59
C ASP A 237 3.05 -21.61 -8.57
N VAL A 238 3.39 -20.59 -9.35
CA VAL A 238 2.53 -20.05 -10.40
C VAL A 238 3.12 -20.42 -11.75
N TYR A 239 2.28 -20.92 -12.66
CA TYR A 239 2.68 -21.13 -14.04
C TYR A 239 1.82 -20.33 -15.00
N SER A 240 2.45 -19.83 -16.07
CA SER A 240 1.77 -19.13 -17.16
C SER A 240 1.83 -19.95 -18.44
N PRO A 241 0.72 -20.01 -19.22
CA PRO A 241 0.73 -20.60 -20.55
C PRO A 241 1.73 -19.91 -21.48
N ARG A 242 2.12 -20.60 -22.54
CA ARG A 242 3.15 -20.16 -23.47
C ARG A 242 2.75 -18.86 -24.17
N ALA A 243 3.66 -17.88 -24.20
CA ALA A 243 3.59 -16.76 -25.12
C ALA A 243 4.08 -17.17 -26.52
N GLN A 244 3.65 -16.45 -27.55
CA GLN A 244 3.94 -16.77 -28.94
C GLN A 244 5.45 -16.62 -29.23
N GLY A 245 6.17 -17.74 -29.39
CA GLY A 245 7.62 -17.79 -29.64
C GLY A 245 8.46 -18.52 -28.59
N GLU A 246 7.87 -18.93 -27.46
CA GLU A 246 8.59 -19.58 -26.36
C GLU A 246 8.51 -21.11 -26.38
N LYS A 247 9.57 -21.77 -25.91
CA LYS A 247 9.74 -23.24 -26.01
C LYS A 247 9.07 -24.03 -24.88
N GLY A 248 8.45 -23.40 -23.88
CA GLY A 248 7.89 -24.10 -22.70
C GLY A 248 6.95 -23.24 -21.84
N ARG A 249 6.24 -23.89 -20.91
CA ARG A 249 5.47 -23.18 -19.86
C ARG A 249 6.45 -22.48 -18.91
N GLN A 250 6.18 -21.23 -18.54
CA GLN A 250 6.99 -20.53 -17.54
C GLN A 250 6.42 -20.81 -16.15
N ILE A 251 7.29 -21.16 -15.19
CA ILE A 251 6.93 -21.44 -13.81
C ILE A 251 7.76 -20.53 -12.92
N SER A 252 7.12 -19.92 -11.93
CA SER A 252 7.75 -19.06 -10.96
C SER A 252 7.25 -19.38 -9.56
N THR A 253 8.18 -19.71 -8.68
CA THR A 253 7.93 -19.86 -7.24
C THR A 253 7.95 -18.50 -6.58
N CYS A 254 6.85 -18.11 -5.94
CA CYS A 254 6.77 -16.92 -5.12
C CYS A 254 6.90 -17.29 -3.64
N VAL A 255 7.50 -16.40 -2.85
CA VAL A 255 7.73 -16.61 -1.43
C VAL A 255 7.24 -15.40 -0.65
N LEU A 256 6.35 -15.63 0.30
CA LEU A 256 5.93 -14.67 1.33
C LEU A 256 6.64 -15.03 2.64
N ARG A 257 7.47 -14.13 3.14
CA ARG A 257 8.15 -14.30 4.43
C ARG A 257 7.25 -13.81 5.55
N LEU A 258 7.07 -14.62 6.58
CA LEU A 258 6.29 -14.28 7.77
C LEU A 258 7.23 -14.21 8.97
N LYS A 259 7.13 -13.12 9.74
CA LYS A 259 7.81 -12.93 11.02
C LYS A 259 6.82 -12.39 12.04
N LEU A 260 6.60 -13.14 13.11
CA LEU A 260 5.59 -12.85 14.13
C LEU A 260 6.24 -12.87 15.51
N LYS A 261 5.94 -11.88 16.35
CA LYS A 261 6.22 -11.95 17.78
C LYS A 261 5.04 -12.60 18.48
N VAL A 262 5.27 -13.63 19.27
CA VAL A 262 4.25 -14.38 20.02
C VAL A 262 4.48 -14.17 21.51
N VAL A 263 3.39 -13.99 22.25
CA VAL A 263 3.42 -13.85 23.71
C VAL A 263 2.64 -14.98 24.39
N PRO A 264 2.94 -15.29 25.66
CA PRO A 264 2.15 -16.21 26.43
C PRO A 264 0.72 -15.71 26.54
N THR A 265 -0.20 -16.65 26.59
CA THR A 265 -1.62 -16.38 26.74
C THR A 265 -1.87 -15.60 28.03
N PRO A 266 -2.39 -14.35 27.97
CA PRO A 266 -2.53 -13.50 29.15
C PRO A 266 -3.36 -14.17 30.25
N PRO A 267 -3.05 -14.01 31.54
CA PRO A 267 -3.83 -14.62 32.61
C PRO A 267 -5.27 -14.11 32.57
N ARG A 268 -6.25 -14.97 32.88
CA ARG A 268 -7.68 -14.63 32.80
C ARG A 268 -8.05 -13.40 33.63
N SER A 269 -7.41 -13.20 34.78
CA SER A 269 -7.63 -12.05 35.68
C SER A 269 -7.26 -10.71 35.08
N SER A 270 -6.46 -10.69 34.00
CA SER A 270 -5.99 -9.47 33.34
C SER A 270 -6.69 -9.23 32.00
N ARG A 271 -7.72 -10.01 31.66
CA ARG A 271 -8.49 -9.86 30.41
C ARG A 271 -9.77 -9.07 30.68
N VAL A 272 -10.03 -8.08 29.85
CA VAL A 272 -11.29 -7.33 29.85
C VAL A 272 -12.02 -7.67 28.56
N LEU A 273 -13.26 -8.15 28.67
CA LEU A 273 -14.17 -8.29 27.53
C LEU A 273 -14.94 -6.98 27.38
N TRP A 274 -14.87 -6.39 26.19
CA TRP A 274 -15.55 -5.15 25.84
C TRP A 274 -16.47 -5.42 24.65
N ASP A 275 -17.73 -5.02 24.77
CA ASP A 275 -18.69 -5.06 23.65
C ASP A 275 -18.56 -3.78 22.83
N GLN A 276 -18.08 -3.90 21.59
CA GLN A 276 -17.99 -2.76 20.65
C GLN A 276 -19.34 -2.47 20.00
N PHE A 277 -20.30 -3.40 20.04
CA PHE A 277 -21.61 -3.17 19.48
C PHE A 277 -22.50 -2.51 20.54
N HIS A 278 -23.10 -1.39 20.18
CA HIS A 278 -24.04 -0.69 21.05
C HIS A 278 -25.13 -1.67 21.52
N SER A 279 -25.36 -1.74 22.83
CA SER A 279 -26.58 -2.33 23.38
C SER A 279 -27.78 -1.47 22.94
N ILE A 280 -28.30 -1.70 21.73
CA ILE A 280 -29.42 -0.94 21.18
C ILE A 280 -30.67 -1.25 22.00
N LYS A 281 -31.29 -0.22 22.59
CA LYS A 281 -32.56 -0.33 23.30
C LYS A 281 -33.68 -0.51 22.29
N TYR A 282 -34.44 -1.60 22.39
CA TYR A 282 -35.64 -1.80 21.59
C TYR A 282 -36.78 -0.87 22.07
N PRO A 283 -37.60 -0.29 21.15
CA PRO A 283 -37.53 -0.43 19.70
C PRO A 283 -36.58 0.59 19.04
N PRO A 284 -35.88 0.21 17.93
CA PRO A 284 -34.85 1.05 17.32
C PRO A 284 -35.48 2.18 16.50
N GLY A 285 -35.21 3.43 16.88
CA GLY A 285 -35.50 4.62 16.06
C GLY A 285 -34.31 5.10 15.23
N TYR A 286 -33.12 4.52 15.43
CA TYR A 286 -31.90 4.88 14.72
C TYR A 286 -31.38 3.66 13.95
N ILE A 287 -31.47 3.74 12.62
CA ILE A 287 -30.85 2.80 11.69
C ILE A 287 -29.64 3.57 11.15
N PRO A 288 -28.40 3.15 11.44
CA PRO A 288 -27.23 3.79 10.85
C PRO A 288 -27.39 3.76 9.33
N SER A 289 -27.36 4.94 8.73
CA SER A 289 -27.37 5.08 7.29
C SER A 289 -25.92 5.11 6.87
N ASP A 290 -25.48 4.13 6.08
CA ASP A 290 -24.16 4.10 5.44
C ASP A 290 -24.09 5.21 4.36
N SER A 291 -24.28 6.45 4.80
CA SER A 291 -24.38 7.67 4.01
C SER A 291 -23.14 8.50 4.26
N LEU A 292 -22.23 8.35 3.31
CA LEU A 292 -20.98 9.08 3.15
C LEU A 292 -21.14 10.62 3.08
N ASP A 293 -22.37 11.12 3.01
CA ASP A 293 -22.71 12.54 2.96
C ASP A 293 -22.88 13.17 4.36
N VAL A 294 -23.01 12.35 5.41
CA VAL A 294 -23.28 12.81 6.78
C VAL A 294 -22.01 12.83 7.63
N GLN A 295 -21.18 13.85 7.42
CA GLN A 295 -19.90 14.02 8.15
C GLN A 295 -20.06 14.40 9.64
N ASN A 296 -21.26 14.81 10.06
CA ASN A 296 -21.53 15.20 11.44
C ASN A 296 -21.90 14.04 12.35
N ASP A 297 -22.17 12.85 11.79
CA ASP A 297 -22.47 11.68 12.60
C ASP A 297 -21.19 10.93 12.93
N ILE A 298 -20.74 11.09 14.17
CA ILE A 298 -19.47 10.54 14.66
C ILE A 298 -19.48 9.01 14.56
N LEU A 299 -20.65 8.37 14.60
CA LEU A 299 -20.82 6.91 14.54
C LEU A 299 -20.81 6.36 13.11
N ASP A 300 -21.25 7.13 12.11
CA ASP A 300 -21.21 6.71 10.70
C ASP A 300 -19.92 7.18 9.99
N TRP A 301 -19.31 8.29 10.41
CA TRP A 301 -18.13 8.87 9.73
C TRP A 301 -16.79 8.30 10.22
N HIS A 302 -16.68 7.95 11.50
CA HIS A 302 -15.47 7.38 12.08
C HIS A 302 -15.71 5.91 12.44
N GLY A 303 -15.15 4.99 11.65
CA GLY A 303 -15.33 3.56 11.89
C GLY A 303 -15.09 3.18 13.35
N ASP A 304 -16.02 2.40 13.91
CA ASP A 304 -16.02 1.90 15.28
C ASP A 304 -14.92 0.85 15.50
N HIS A 305 -13.66 1.29 15.52
CA HIS A 305 -12.52 0.43 15.82
C HIS A 305 -11.77 0.91 17.06
N LEU A 306 -11.35 -0.04 17.88
CA LEU A 306 -10.50 0.20 19.06
C LEU A 306 -9.18 0.93 18.76
N HIS A 307 -8.75 0.91 17.50
CA HIS A 307 -7.51 1.55 17.03
C HIS A 307 -7.77 2.92 16.38
N THR A 308 -9.02 3.33 16.20
CA THR A 308 -9.39 4.66 15.68
C THR A 308 -9.96 5.50 16.82
N ASN A 309 -11.22 5.24 17.19
CA ASN A 309 -11.98 6.05 18.14
C ASN A 309 -11.50 5.87 19.58
N PHE A 310 -10.95 4.70 19.91
CA PHE A 310 -10.47 4.36 21.26
C PHE A 310 -8.95 4.22 21.37
N HIS A 311 -8.19 4.72 20.40
CA HIS A 311 -6.73 4.55 20.37
C HIS A 311 -6.01 5.05 21.64
N ILE A 312 -6.53 6.10 22.28
CA ILE A 312 -6.02 6.62 23.56
C ILE A 312 -6.20 5.59 24.68
N MET A 313 -7.42 5.06 24.84
CA MET A 313 -7.72 4.00 25.82
C MET A 313 -6.90 2.74 25.55
N PHE A 314 -6.78 2.36 24.27
CA PHE A 314 -5.95 1.26 23.83
C PHE A 314 -4.47 1.44 24.27
N ASN A 315 -3.89 2.61 23.99
CA ASN A 315 -2.53 2.93 24.41
C ASN A 315 -2.38 2.93 25.94
N MET A 316 -3.39 3.38 26.69
CA MET A 316 -3.36 3.33 28.16
C MET A 316 -3.35 1.89 28.69
N LEU A 317 -4.20 1.02 28.15
CA LEU A 317 -4.28 -0.39 28.56
C LEU A 317 -3.00 -1.15 28.23
N LEU A 318 -2.33 -0.78 27.14
CA LEU A 318 -1.16 -1.50 26.64
C LEU A 318 0.16 -0.96 27.20
N LEU A 319 0.31 0.36 27.31
CA LEU A 319 1.56 1.02 27.71
C LEU A 319 1.56 1.45 29.19
N GLY A 320 0.40 1.46 29.85
CA GLY A 320 0.29 1.87 31.27
C GLY A 320 0.60 3.36 31.52
N ILE A 321 0.62 4.20 30.48
CA ILE A 321 0.98 5.62 30.58
C ILE A 321 -0.29 6.45 30.83
N PRO A 322 -0.42 7.15 31.97
CA PRO A 322 -1.52 8.09 32.19
C PRO A 322 -1.37 9.33 31.30
N PRO A 323 -2.47 9.99 30.90
CA PRO A 323 -2.39 11.15 30.03
C PRO A 323 -1.73 12.30 30.79
N TYR A 324 -0.63 12.84 30.27
CA TYR A 324 -0.19 14.17 30.64
C TYR A 324 -1.26 15.18 30.20
N TRP A 325 -2.12 15.57 31.14
CA TRP A 325 -2.88 16.81 31.06
C TRP A 325 -1.92 17.97 31.29
N SER A 326 -1.24 18.42 30.25
CA SER A 326 -0.69 19.77 30.18
C SER A 326 -1.59 20.61 29.29
N VAL A 327 -2.77 20.96 29.81
CA VAL A 327 -3.51 22.13 29.32
C VAL A 327 -2.75 23.32 29.88
N GLY A 328 -1.92 23.95 29.05
CA GLY A 328 -1.40 25.28 29.37
C GLY A 328 -2.57 26.27 29.41
N PRO A 329 -2.56 27.26 30.33
CA PRO A 329 -3.59 28.28 30.37
C PRO A 329 -3.43 29.19 29.14
N ASN A 330 -4.47 29.27 28.32
CA ASN A 330 -4.77 30.45 27.51
C ASN A 330 -5.92 31.19 28.20
#